data_AF-M2ZT09-F1
#
_entry.id   AF-M2ZT09-F1
#
_cell.length_a   1.000
_cell.length_b   1.000
_cell.length_c   1.000
_cell.angle_alpha   90.00
_cell.angle_beta   90.00
_cell.angle_gamma   90.00
#
_symmetry.space_group_name_H-M   'P 1'
#
loop_
_entity.id
_entity.type
_entity.pdbx_description
1 polymer ?
#
loop_
_entity_poly.entity_id
_entity_poly.type
_entity_poly.pdbx_seq_one_letter_code
_entity_poly.pdbx_strand_id
1 'polypeptide(L)'
;MNATLPPDQRLLLDDILFRLGKVEDSPGLLRFMAEMLKTLLRRQGDAQFLAVIQDAFAAGLAGLGFPEQKELAAEVIQVVITKRPEIALAWQKIHGQPPRQPAQAAAPAQAPQRRAADLPMEMPPPLPPEADEYVFSHAEAFVAAQLGDALDKRLALMRVPLPAIPSVAWCLDQPFFLFVPDFAAIAKAFITGTILRRCRDGLEKRVLSRIDHEVLTRPDRQAEFWTEARELVWKVVDEALTKLATHHKAAEAKQAAAVRAGGEGKEGFKMVAMPVTRPRSYNILGVEFALGKVTTTKQVKVKVPPPYKLEPDEIEALDLIRQFRNGAAQAGLNLPEAADFQFLRTLLNFNTRLFAQSRDELIGLAAHEDTTSGFLAERLKAADKTFTNFLTDVLVMMMFTRCGDTSFRLAQFHAVCVGSARDKSAMLAKRPFIPAELARRPHELAVQLREALRRRLHMDAVLGSVERLLDCYKVMGRNLFGHELDEARAVVTAFPMVFASDPEAATYTAVAKLVLATITGEQPDRSICLMRVGQAYDRIGRKAAATA
;
A
#
# COMPACT_ATOMS: atom_id res chain seq x y z
N MET A 1 4.39 -7.31 24.85
CA MET A 1 4.80 -6.19 25.72
C MET A 1 3.92 -6.19 26.97
N ASN A 2 4.37 -6.80 28.07
CA ASN A 2 3.59 -6.89 29.31
C ASN A 2 3.91 -5.72 30.23
N ALA A 3 3.31 -4.56 29.99
CA ALA A 3 3.27 -3.51 31.00
C ALA A 3 2.31 -3.96 32.12
N THR A 4 2.80 -4.04 33.35
CA THR A 4 1.99 -4.40 34.52
C THR A 4 0.91 -3.35 34.75
N LEU A 5 -0.34 -3.67 34.37
CA LEU A 5 -1.52 -2.84 34.62
C LEU A 5 -1.71 -2.58 36.13
N PRO A 6 -2.13 -1.36 36.53
CA PRO A 6 -2.58 -1.08 37.89
C PRO A 6 -3.66 -2.07 38.37
N PRO A 7 -3.72 -2.39 39.69
CA PRO A 7 -4.63 -3.40 40.23
C PRO A 7 -6.10 -3.14 39.91
N ASP A 8 -6.51 -1.87 39.89
CA ASP A 8 -7.88 -1.46 39.57
C ASP A 8 -8.28 -1.76 38.12
N GLN A 9 -7.32 -1.60 37.19
CA GLN A 9 -7.49 -1.91 35.78
C GLN A 9 -7.42 -3.41 35.53
N ARG A 10 -6.64 -4.16 36.32
CA ARG A 10 -6.63 -5.62 36.28
C ARG A 10 -7.96 -6.21 36.71
N LEU A 11 -8.56 -5.72 37.80
CA LEU A 11 -9.87 -6.20 38.24
C LEU A 11 -10.97 -5.98 37.19
N LEU A 12 -10.97 -4.81 36.54
CA LEU A 12 -11.88 -4.54 35.42
C LEU A 12 -11.60 -5.46 34.23
N LEU A 13 -10.32 -5.64 33.88
CA LEU A 13 -9.91 -6.51 32.78
C LEU A 13 -10.31 -7.96 33.04
N ASP A 14 -10.00 -8.51 34.22
CA ASP A 14 -10.29 -9.89 34.61
C ASP A 14 -11.80 -10.17 34.61
N ASP A 15 -12.62 -9.23 35.10
CA ASP A 15 -14.08 -9.36 35.07
C ASP A 15 -14.65 -9.33 33.63
N ILE A 16 -14.10 -8.47 32.76
CA ILE A 16 -14.51 -8.42 31.35
C ILE A 16 -14.02 -9.68 30.61
N LEU A 17 -12.81 -10.15 30.86
CA LEU A 17 -12.27 -11.39 30.27
C LEU A 17 -13.04 -12.62 30.74
N PHE A 18 -13.47 -12.66 32.00
CA PHE A 18 -14.35 -13.71 32.50
C PHE A 18 -15.69 -13.74 31.76
N ARG A 19 -16.28 -12.57 31.50
CA ARG A 19 -17.52 -12.45 30.70
C ARG A 19 -17.30 -12.82 29.23
N LEU A 20 -16.17 -12.42 28.64
CA LEU A 20 -15.76 -12.82 27.30
C LEU A 20 -15.60 -14.34 27.16
N GLY A 21 -15.08 -15.00 28.21
CA GLY A 21 -14.94 -16.46 28.26
C GLY A 21 -16.26 -17.22 28.06
N LYS A 22 -17.39 -16.64 28.49
CA LYS A 22 -18.75 -17.21 28.40
C LYS A 22 -19.42 -17.04 27.04
N VAL A 23 -18.81 -16.29 26.10
CA VAL A 23 -19.34 -16.13 24.75
C VAL A 23 -19.09 -17.41 23.96
N GLU A 24 -20.10 -17.96 23.28
CA GLU A 24 -19.98 -19.28 22.64
C GLU A 24 -19.86 -19.22 21.11
N ASP A 25 -20.18 -18.09 20.49
CA ASP A 25 -20.20 -17.93 19.03
C ASP A 25 -19.72 -16.55 18.55
N SER A 26 -19.30 -16.46 17.27
CA SER A 26 -18.84 -15.20 16.67
C SER A 26 -19.91 -14.09 16.64
N PRO A 27 -21.20 -14.37 16.37
CA PRO A 27 -22.25 -13.35 16.50
C PRO A 27 -22.42 -12.83 17.92
N GLY A 28 -22.34 -13.69 18.94
CA GLY A 28 -22.35 -13.30 20.34
C GLY A 28 -21.13 -12.46 20.72
N LEU A 29 -19.96 -12.78 20.17
CA LEU A 29 -18.72 -12.02 20.39
C LEU A 29 -18.83 -10.58 19.87
N LEU A 30 -19.36 -10.40 18.66
CA LEU A 30 -19.56 -9.08 18.08
C LEU A 30 -20.53 -8.23 18.92
N ARG A 31 -21.63 -8.82 19.42
CA ARG A 31 -22.56 -8.13 20.33
C ARG A 31 -21.89 -7.75 21.64
N PHE A 32 -21.18 -8.70 22.25
CA PHE A 32 -20.44 -8.48 23.49
C PHE A 32 -19.44 -7.33 23.34
N MET A 33 -18.63 -7.34 22.27
CA MET A 33 -17.65 -6.29 22.01
C MET A 33 -18.31 -4.94 21.73
N ALA A 34 -19.45 -4.92 21.04
CA ALA A 34 -20.20 -3.69 20.78
C ALA A 34 -20.72 -3.06 22.08
N GLU A 35 -21.34 -3.86 22.95
CA GLU A 35 -21.83 -3.43 24.25
C GLU A 35 -20.67 -2.99 25.15
N MET A 36 -19.58 -3.78 25.17
CA MET A 36 -18.43 -3.53 26.02
C MET A 36 -17.72 -2.24 25.63
N LEU A 37 -17.41 -2.04 24.34
CA LEU A 37 -16.77 -0.81 23.86
C LEU A 37 -17.67 0.41 24.10
N LYS A 38 -18.99 0.29 23.90
CA LYS A 38 -19.96 1.35 24.21
C LYS A 38 -20.01 1.66 25.71
N THR A 39 -19.87 0.66 26.59
CA THR A 39 -19.80 0.88 28.03
C THR A 39 -18.50 1.52 28.49
N LEU A 40 -17.37 1.16 27.87
CA LEU A 40 -16.06 1.68 28.21
C LEU A 40 -15.89 3.11 27.68
N LEU A 41 -16.30 3.39 26.44
CA LEU A 41 -16.03 4.64 25.73
C LEU A 41 -17.28 5.55 25.61
N ARG A 42 -17.84 5.97 26.76
CA ARG A 42 -19.10 6.73 26.83
C ARG A 42 -18.98 8.25 26.63
N ARG A 43 -17.77 8.83 26.60
CA ARG A 43 -17.59 10.31 26.56
C ARG A 43 -17.68 10.86 25.13
N GLN A 44 -18.14 12.10 24.99
CA GLN A 44 -18.28 12.77 23.68
C GLN A 44 -16.97 12.86 22.88
N GLY A 45 -15.81 12.93 23.54
CA GLY A 45 -14.50 12.93 22.89
C GLY A 45 -13.99 11.54 22.45
N ASP A 46 -14.63 10.46 22.88
CA ASP A 46 -14.20 9.09 22.56
C ASP A 46 -14.89 8.53 21.31
N ALA A 47 -15.81 9.26 20.68
CA ALA A 47 -16.55 8.76 19.50
C ALA A 47 -15.64 8.42 18.32
N GLN A 48 -14.62 9.24 18.06
CA GLN A 48 -13.61 8.96 17.02
C GLN A 48 -12.73 7.76 17.41
N PHE A 49 -12.33 7.66 18.68
CA PHE A 49 -11.50 6.55 19.17
C PHE A 49 -12.26 5.21 19.16
N LEU A 50 -13.53 5.22 19.55
CA LEU A 50 -14.44 4.09 19.46
C LEU A 50 -14.61 3.63 18.01
N ALA A 51 -14.84 4.54 17.07
CA ALA A 51 -14.95 4.21 15.65
C ALA A 51 -13.66 3.55 15.12
N VAL A 52 -12.48 4.10 15.46
CA VAL A 52 -11.18 3.54 15.06
C VAL A 52 -10.97 2.14 15.64
N ILE A 53 -11.28 1.91 16.92
CA ILE A 53 -11.11 0.60 17.54
C ILE A 53 -12.10 -0.42 16.99
N GLN A 54 -13.36 -0.03 16.76
CA GLN A 54 -14.36 -0.91 16.15
C GLN A 54 -13.96 -1.31 14.74
N ASP A 55 -13.44 -0.37 13.95
CA ASP A 55 -12.97 -0.62 12.59
C ASP A 55 -11.70 -1.50 12.59
N ALA A 56 -10.75 -1.26 13.50
CA ALA A 56 -9.54 -2.09 13.65
C ALA A 56 -9.86 -3.52 14.12
N PHE A 57 -10.76 -3.67 15.09
CA PHE A 57 -11.21 -4.99 15.55
C PHE A 57 -11.97 -5.73 14.44
N ALA A 58 -12.88 -5.06 13.72
CA ALA A 58 -13.61 -5.66 12.61
C ALA A 58 -12.67 -6.14 11.48
N ALA A 59 -11.64 -5.36 11.15
CA ALA A 59 -10.62 -5.75 10.18
C ALA A 59 -9.80 -6.95 10.66
N GLY A 60 -9.44 -6.98 11.95
CA GLY A 60 -8.67 -8.07 12.54
C GLY A 60 -9.41 -9.42 12.65
N LEU A 61 -10.74 -9.46 12.52
CA LEU A 61 -11.52 -10.70 12.58
C LEU A 61 -11.42 -11.56 11.31
N ALA A 62 -10.96 -11.01 10.19
CA ALA A 62 -10.87 -11.74 8.93
C ALA A 62 -9.88 -12.91 9.02
N GLY A 63 -10.29 -14.08 8.54
CA GLY A 63 -9.43 -15.28 8.51
C GLY A 63 -9.22 -16.00 9.85
N LEU A 64 -9.66 -15.42 10.98
CA LEU A 64 -9.47 -15.99 12.31
C LEU A 64 -10.56 -17.00 12.69
N GLY A 65 -10.15 -18.09 13.35
CA GLY A 65 -11.05 -19.02 14.03
C GLY A 65 -11.66 -18.42 15.31
N PHE A 66 -12.78 -18.95 15.79
CA PHE A 66 -13.44 -18.41 16.98
C PHE A 66 -12.54 -18.26 18.24
N PRO A 67 -11.60 -19.19 18.54
CA PRO A 67 -10.65 -19.01 19.64
C PRO A 67 -9.75 -17.78 19.44
N GLU A 68 -9.22 -17.60 18.23
CA GLU A 68 -8.35 -16.47 17.88
C GLU A 68 -9.13 -15.14 17.88
N GLN A 69 -10.40 -15.16 17.50
CA GLN A 69 -11.29 -13.99 17.61
C GLN A 69 -11.50 -13.57 19.08
N LYS A 70 -11.58 -14.52 20.01
CA LYS A 70 -11.64 -14.22 21.46
C LYS A 70 -10.33 -13.64 21.98
N GLU A 71 -9.19 -14.15 21.52
CA GLU A 71 -7.87 -13.60 21.88
C GLU A 71 -7.73 -12.15 21.40
N LEU A 72 -8.08 -11.87 20.15
CA LEU A 72 -8.10 -10.51 19.61
C LEU A 72 -9.05 -9.60 20.41
N ALA A 73 -10.23 -10.08 20.79
CA ALA A 73 -11.16 -9.32 21.62
C ALA A 73 -10.57 -8.99 23.00
N ALA A 74 -9.88 -9.94 23.62
CA ALA A 74 -9.17 -9.74 24.88
C ALA A 74 -8.06 -8.68 24.76
N GLU A 75 -7.27 -8.74 23.69
CA GLU A 75 -6.22 -7.75 23.40
C GLU A 75 -6.81 -6.35 23.20
N VAL A 76 -7.88 -6.22 22.43
CA VAL A 76 -8.54 -4.92 22.19
C VAL A 76 -9.09 -4.34 23.49
N ILE A 77 -9.74 -5.15 24.33
CA ILE A 77 -10.22 -4.74 25.65
C ILE A 77 -9.06 -4.25 26.52
N GLN A 78 -7.95 -5.01 26.54
CA GLN A 78 -6.75 -4.64 27.28
C GLN A 78 -6.18 -3.30 26.79
N VAL A 79 -6.09 -3.08 25.48
CA VAL A 79 -5.61 -1.82 24.89
C VAL A 79 -6.52 -0.66 25.27
N VAL A 80 -7.85 -0.83 25.21
CA VAL A 80 -8.83 0.21 25.60
C VAL A 80 -8.63 0.60 27.07
N ILE A 81 -8.55 -0.37 27.98
CA ILE A 81 -8.37 -0.13 29.41
C ILE A 81 -7.02 0.55 29.69
N THR A 82 -5.95 0.13 29.01
CA THR A 82 -4.61 0.72 29.14
C THR A 82 -4.59 2.18 28.70
N LYS A 83 -5.27 2.51 27.59
CA LYS A 83 -5.29 3.87 27.01
C LYS A 83 -6.29 4.82 27.69
N ARG A 84 -7.15 4.30 28.58
CA ARG A 84 -8.20 5.05 29.29
C ARG A 84 -8.28 4.61 30.77
N PRO A 85 -7.21 4.87 31.56
CA PRO A 85 -7.11 4.45 32.95
C PRO A 85 -8.25 4.96 33.86
N GLU A 86 -8.86 6.09 33.50
CA GLU A 86 -9.97 6.72 34.21
C GLU A 86 -11.28 5.91 34.19
N ILE A 87 -11.45 4.97 33.24
CA ILE A 87 -12.64 4.11 33.16
C ILE A 87 -12.65 3.11 34.31
N ALA A 88 -11.50 2.55 34.67
CA ALA A 88 -11.38 1.63 35.80
C ALA A 88 -11.76 2.30 37.13
N LEU A 89 -11.37 3.56 37.32
CA LEU A 89 -11.75 4.36 38.49
C LEU A 89 -13.26 4.66 38.54
N ALA A 90 -13.91 4.86 37.39
CA ALA A 90 -15.36 5.07 37.32
C ALA A 90 -16.15 3.77 37.57
N TRP A 91 -15.65 2.64 37.07
CA TRP A 91 -16.26 1.32 37.27
C TRP A 91 -16.24 0.89 38.75
N GLN A 92 -15.11 1.10 39.44
CA GLN A 92 -15.00 0.85 40.88
C GLN A 92 -15.96 1.72 41.72
N LYS A 93 -16.20 2.98 41.32
CA LYS A 93 -17.16 3.86 42.01
C LYS A 93 -18.61 3.39 41.89
N ILE A 94 -18.95 2.67 40.81
CA ILE A 94 -20.31 2.18 40.54
C ILE A 94 -20.53 0.80 41.18
N HIS A 95 -19.51 -0.07 41.17
CA HIS A 95 -19.64 -1.45 41.65
C HIS A 95 -19.01 -1.71 43.04
N GLY A 96 -18.37 -0.71 43.65
CA GLY A 96 -17.63 -0.84 44.91
C GLY A 96 -18.28 -0.24 46.17
N GLN A 97 -19.55 0.19 46.18
CA GLN A 97 -20.20 0.71 47.41
C GLN A 97 -21.59 0.11 47.72
N PRO A 98 -21.87 -0.28 48.99
CA PRO A 98 -23.22 -0.61 49.48
C PRO A 98 -24.07 0.67 49.71
N PRO A 99 -25.41 0.59 49.93
CA PRO A 99 -26.32 1.72 49.70
C PRO A 99 -26.08 2.87 50.69
N ARG A 100 -26.05 4.11 50.17
CA ARG A 100 -25.79 5.33 50.95
C ARG A 100 -27.08 5.97 51.48
N GLN A 101 -27.08 6.27 52.79
CA GLN A 101 -27.91 7.33 53.39
C GLN A 101 -27.36 8.73 53.03
N PRO A 102 -28.17 9.80 53.13
CA PRO A 102 -27.95 11.03 52.37
C PRO A 102 -27.09 12.09 53.06
N ALA A 103 -26.40 12.84 52.19
CA ALA A 103 -25.97 14.23 52.26
C ALA A 103 -25.00 14.69 53.37
N GLN A 104 -23.83 15.19 52.93
CA GLN A 104 -23.37 16.52 53.31
C GLN A 104 -22.54 17.13 52.19
N ALA A 105 -22.82 18.40 51.90
CA ALA A 105 -22.24 19.20 50.84
C ALA A 105 -20.94 19.88 51.29
N ALA A 106 -19.94 19.90 50.41
CA ALA A 106 -18.85 20.87 50.38
C ALA A 106 -18.26 20.86 48.95
N ALA A 107 -18.55 21.86 48.12
CA ALA A 107 -17.80 23.11 47.91
C ALA A 107 -16.82 23.00 46.71
N PRO A 108 -16.60 24.09 45.94
CA PRO A 108 -16.46 24.04 44.49
C PRO A 108 -15.01 23.89 43.98
N ALA A 109 -14.93 23.44 42.73
CA ALA A 109 -13.75 23.05 41.97
C ALA A 109 -12.67 24.15 41.84
N GLN A 110 -11.41 23.76 42.06
CA GLN A 110 -10.24 24.47 41.55
C GLN A 110 -9.92 23.99 40.12
N ALA A 111 -9.74 24.94 39.22
CA ALA A 111 -9.40 24.71 37.82
C ALA A 111 -8.01 24.05 37.67
N PRO A 112 -7.81 23.13 36.71
CA PRO A 112 -6.49 22.57 36.44
C PRO A 112 -5.62 23.60 35.70
N GLN A 113 -4.51 23.97 36.33
CA GLN A 113 -3.43 24.75 35.73
C GLN A 113 -2.83 23.98 34.54
N ARG A 114 -2.84 24.62 33.37
CA ARG A 114 -2.08 24.20 32.19
C ARG A 114 -0.58 24.22 32.54
N ARG A 115 0.09 23.07 32.52
CA ARG A 115 1.55 23.01 32.39
C ARG A 115 1.89 23.02 30.90
N ALA A 116 2.49 24.12 30.45
CA ALA A 116 3.37 24.09 29.29
C ALA A 116 4.59 23.23 29.70
N ALA A 117 4.80 22.12 28.99
CA ALA A 117 6.06 21.39 29.06
C ALA A 117 6.87 21.81 27.83
N ASP A 118 7.83 22.68 28.07
CA ASP A 118 8.97 22.90 27.18
C ASP A 118 9.69 21.56 27.00
N LEU A 119 9.71 21.05 25.76
CA LEU A 119 10.68 20.04 25.35
C LEU A 119 11.94 20.79 24.89
N PRO A 120 13.13 20.49 25.41
CA PRO A 120 14.35 21.00 24.83
C PRO A 120 14.49 20.43 23.41
N MET A 121 14.54 21.31 22.40
CA MET A 121 15.03 20.94 21.08
C MET A 121 16.49 20.53 21.23
N GLU A 122 16.77 19.24 21.16
CA GLU A 122 18.10 18.78 20.78
C GLU A 122 18.35 19.22 19.34
N MET A 123 19.19 20.25 19.18
CA MET A 123 19.78 20.62 17.90
C MET A 123 20.40 19.34 17.30
N PRO A 124 20.09 19.00 16.02
CA PRO A 124 20.83 17.95 15.34
C PRO A 124 22.32 18.33 15.32
N PRO A 125 23.23 17.35 15.49
CA PRO A 125 24.65 17.62 15.45
C PRO A 125 25.01 18.34 14.14
N PRO A 126 25.91 19.35 14.18
CA PRO A 126 26.30 20.05 12.97
C PRO A 126 26.82 19.03 11.96
N LEU A 127 26.22 19.07 10.77
CA LEU A 127 26.70 18.33 9.62
C LEU A 127 28.19 18.65 9.44
N PRO A 128 29.04 17.64 9.15
CA PRO A 128 30.43 17.89 8.84
C PRO A 128 30.52 18.90 7.69
N PRO A 129 31.53 19.80 7.70
CA PRO A 129 31.69 20.82 6.67
C PRO A 129 31.62 20.18 5.28
N GLU A 130 30.80 20.78 4.42
CA GLU A 130 30.60 20.33 3.05
C GLU A 130 31.97 20.14 2.39
N ALA A 131 32.22 18.91 1.93
CA ALA A 131 33.35 18.63 1.05
C ALA A 131 33.28 19.61 -0.14
N ASP A 132 34.43 20.20 -0.50
CA ASP A 132 34.70 21.10 -1.63
C ASP A 132 33.50 21.33 -2.56
N GLU A 133 33.03 22.58 -2.67
CA GLU A 133 31.91 22.99 -3.52
C GLU A 133 31.96 22.28 -4.88
N TYR A 134 31.05 21.32 -5.07
CA TYR A 134 30.97 20.53 -6.29
C TYR A 134 30.80 21.48 -7.49
N VAL A 135 31.82 21.53 -8.36
CA VAL A 135 31.99 22.54 -9.43
C VAL A 135 30.78 22.64 -10.37
N PHE A 136 30.07 21.53 -10.57
CA PHE A 136 28.90 21.47 -11.45
C PHE A 136 27.55 21.56 -10.71
N SER A 137 27.52 22.02 -9.46
CA SER A 137 26.29 22.06 -8.64
C SER A 137 25.15 22.84 -9.30
N HIS A 138 25.42 24.02 -9.87
CA HIS A 138 24.40 24.82 -10.57
C HIS A 138 23.95 24.19 -11.89
N ALA A 139 24.87 23.56 -12.62
CA ALA A 139 24.55 22.82 -13.85
C ALA A 139 23.70 21.58 -13.55
N GLU A 140 24.01 20.84 -12.48
CA GLU A 140 23.21 19.69 -12.00
C GLU A 140 21.82 20.15 -11.57
N ALA A 141 21.70 21.29 -10.87
CA ALA A 141 20.41 21.86 -10.48
C ALA A 141 19.54 22.25 -11.68
N PHE A 142 20.13 22.81 -12.75
CA PHE A 142 19.41 23.09 -14.00
C PHE A 142 18.89 21.80 -14.65
N VAL A 143 19.74 20.78 -14.79
CA VAL A 143 19.34 19.48 -15.36
C VAL A 143 18.27 18.81 -14.49
N ALA A 144 18.40 18.89 -13.17
CA ALA A 144 17.41 18.38 -12.21
C ALA A 144 16.06 19.06 -12.36
N ALA A 145 16.02 20.39 -12.52
CA ALA A 145 14.79 21.14 -12.75
C ALA A 145 14.09 20.70 -14.04
N GLN A 146 14.84 20.62 -15.15
CA GLN A 146 14.29 20.23 -16.45
C GLN A 146 13.79 18.77 -16.50
N LEU A 147 14.52 17.84 -15.85
CA LEU A 147 14.06 16.46 -15.66
C LEU A 147 12.79 16.39 -14.81
N GLY A 148 12.77 17.14 -13.72
CA GLY A 148 11.62 17.23 -12.83
C GLY A 148 10.36 17.74 -13.53
N ASP A 149 10.48 18.82 -14.30
CA ASP A 149 9.36 19.37 -15.08
C ASP A 149 8.87 18.41 -16.17
N ALA A 150 9.80 17.67 -16.80
CA ALA A 150 9.44 16.65 -17.77
C ALA A 150 8.69 15.48 -17.12
N LEU A 151 9.10 15.06 -15.92
CA LEU A 151 8.43 14.02 -15.14
C LEU A 151 7.03 14.47 -14.70
N ASP A 152 6.89 15.70 -14.20
CA ASP A 152 5.60 16.27 -13.78
C ASP A 152 4.61 16.30 -14.95
N LYS A 153 5.05 16.76 -16.14
CA LYS A 153 4.24 16.76 -17.36
C LYS A 153 3.83 15.35 -17.79
N ARG A 154 4.71 14.35 -17.63
CA ARG A 154 4.43 12.95 -17.96
C ARG A 154 3.42 12.33 -17.00
N LEU A 155 3.59 12.53 -15.69
CA LEU A 155 2.69 12.01 -14.67
C LEU A 155 1.33 12.71 -14.69
N ALA A 156 1.27 13.98 -15.09
CA ALA A 156 0.01 14.69 -15.29
C ALA A 156 -0.91 13.98 -16.32
N LEU A 157 -0.35 13.28 -17.31
CA LEU A 157 -1.14 12.52 -18.30
C LEU A 157 -1.90 11.35 -17.69
N MET A 158 -1.45 10.84 -16.54
CA MET A 158 -2.00 9.66 -15.86
C MET A 158 -3.01 10.03 -14.79
N ARG A 159 -3.25 11.33 -14.52
CA ARG A 159 -4.18 11.78 -13.48
C ARG A 159 -5.64 11.53 -13.86
N VAL A 160 -6.43 11.15 -12.86
CA VAL A 160 -7.86 10.87 -12.97
C VAL A 160 -8.60 11.57 -11.82
N PRO A 161 -9.81 12.12 -12.04
CA PRO A 161 -10.62 12.63 -10.95
C PRO A 161 -10.92 11.54 -9.91
N LEU A 162 -11.11 11.96 -8.66
CA LEU A 162 -11.51 11.07 -7.58
C LEU A 162 -12.93 10.52 -7.85
N PRO A 163 -13.15 9.21 -7.71
CA PRO A 163 -14.46 8.60 -7.89
C PRO A 163 -15.44 9.06 -6.80
N ALA A 164 -16.68 9.34 -7.19
CA ALA A 164 -17.76 9.70 -6.27
C ALA A 164 -18.32 8.45 -5.55
N ILE A 165 -19.04 8.64 -4.44
CA ILE A 165 -19.78 7.55 -3.78
C ILE A 165 -21.23 7.58 -4.28
N PRO A 166 -21.80 6.45 -4.76
CA PRO A 166 -21.19 5.13 -4.90
C PRO A 166 -20.41 4.96 -6.22
N SER A 167 -19.26 4.29 -6.20
CA SER A 167 -18.51 3.93 -7.41
C SER A 167 -17.75 2.63 -7.26
N VAL A 168 -17.71 1.80 -8.31
CA VAL A 168 -16.86 0.57 -8.29
C VAL A 168 -15.36 0.86 -8.15
N ALA A 169 -14.92 2.06 -8.50
CA ALA A 169 -13.54 2.49 -8.36
C ALA A 169 -13.24 3.20 -7.04
N TRP A 170 -14.26 3.43 -6.19
CA TRP A 170 -14.08 4.09 -4.90
C TRP A 170 -13.11 3.31 -3.99
N CYS A 171 -12.32 4.04 -3.21
CA CYS A 171 -11.37 3.50 -2.23
C CYS A 171 -11.40 4.37 -0.97
N LEU A 172 -11.45 3.74 0.21
CA LEU A 172 -11.33 4.42 1.50
C LEU A 172 -9.86 4.73 1.83
N ASP A 173 -8.97 3.75 1.68
CA ASP A 173 -7.59 3.87 2.18
C ASP A 173 -6.78 4.85 1.35
N GLN A 174 -6.57 4.49 0.09
CA GLN A 174 -5.78 5.26 -0.87
C GLN A 174 -6.22 4.89 -2.29
N PRO A 175 -6.47 5.87 -3.19
CA PRO A 175 -6.65 5.58 -4.59
C PRO A 175 -5.35 5.03 -5.20
N PHE A 176 -5.43 4.50 -6.41
CA PHE A 176 -4.25 4.00 -7.12
C PHE A 176 -3.12 5.06 -7.12
N PHE A 177 -1.92 4.66 -6.69
CA PHE A 177 -0.85 5.58 -6.28
C PHE A 177 -0.46 6.62 -7.37
N LEU A 178 -0.58 6.27 -8.66
CA LEU A 178 -0.28 7.18 -9.78
C LEU A 178 -1.31 8.30 -9.96
N PHE A 179 -2.50 8.15 -9.37
CA PHE A 179 -3.53 9.18 -9.40
C PHE A 179 -3.34 10.21 -8.27
N VAL A 180 -2.51 9.89 -7.28
CA VAL A 180 -2.21 10.79 -6.16
C VAL A 180 -1.13 11.80 -6.55
N PRO A 181 -1.33 13.11 -6.31
CA PRO A 181 -0.33 14.13 -6.62
C PRO A 181 1.01 13.91 -5.91
N ASP A 182 0.99 13.39 -4.69
CA ASP A 182 2.18 13.19 -3.85
C ASP A 182 3.19 12.22 -4.46
N PHE A 183 2.73 11.25 -5.25
CA PHE A 183 3.64 10.34 -5.95
C PHE A 183 4.57 11.09 -6.91
N ALA A 184 4.07 12.13 -7.59
CA ALA A 184 4.88 12.92 -8.50
C ALA A 184 6.01 13.63 -7.76
N ALA A 185 5.73 14.20 -6.58
CA ALA A 185 6.74 14.84 -5.74
C ALA A 185 7.83 13.84 -5.29
N ILE A 186 7.43 12.64 -4.88
CA ILE A 186 8.36 11.59 -4.42
C ILE A 186 9.21 11.06 -5.57
N ALA A 187 8.59 10.73 -6.71
CA ALA A 187 9.29 10.28 -7.89
C ALA A 187 10.26 11.34 -8.42
N LYS A 188 9.85 12.62 -8.42
CA LYS A 188 10.69 13.76 -8.77
C LYS A 188 11.89 13.85 -7.84
N ALA A 189 11.68 13.91 -6.54
CA ALA A 189 12.76 14.01 -5.55
C ALA A 189 13.75 12.83 -5.65
N PHE A 190 13.25 11.62 -5.87
CA PHE A 190 14.11 10.44 -6.01
C PHE A 190 14.92 10.46 -7.30
N ILE A 191 14.31 10.80 -8.44
CA ILE A 191 15.00 10.83 -9.74
C ILE A 191 15.98 11.99 -9.82
N THR A 192 15.57 13.20 -9.46
CA THR A 192 16.39 14.42 -9.60
C THR A 192 17.41 14.58 -8.47
N GLY A 193 17.20 13.92 -7.32
CA GLY A 193 18.14 13.88 -6.21
C GLY A 193 19.01 12.63 -6.24
N THR A 194 18.44 11.49 -5.84
CA THR A 194 19.20 10.26 -5.59
C THR A 194 19.78 9.66 -6.88
N ILE A 195 18.98 9.54 -7.93
CA ILE A 195 19.42 8.92 -9.20
C ILE A 195 20.36 9.86 -9.97
N LEU A 196 20.06 11.16 -10.03
CA LEU A 196 20.89 12.12 -10.76
C LEU A 196 22.31 12.20 -10.20
N ARG A 197 22.47 12.16 -8.87
CA ARG A 197 23.79 12.13 -8.22
C ARG A 197 24.64 10.93 -8.65
N ARG A 198 24.03 9.77 -8.92
CA ARG A 198 24.73 8.58 -9.45
C ARG A 198 25.07 8.71 -10.93
N CYS A 199 24.41 9.60 -11.64
CA CYS A 199 24.65 9.86 -13.04
C CYS A 199 25.77 10.89 -13.27
N ARG A 200 26.34 11.49 -12.20
CA ARG A 200 27.32 12.59 -12.28
C ARG A 200 28.47 12.30 -13.24
N ASP A 201 29.21 11.21 -13.07
CA ASP A 201 30.34 10.87 -13.96
C ASP A 201 29.94 10.78 -15.45
N GLY A 202 28.73 10.29 -15.73
CA GLY A 202 28.19 10.18 -17.08
C GLY A 202 27.70 11.52 -17.64
N LEU A 203 27.11 12.36 -16.78
CA LEU A 203 26.59 13.68 -17.11
C LEU A 203 27.71 14.71 -17.25
N GLU A 204 28.74 14.68 -16.41
CA GLU A 204 29.90 15.57 -16.47
C GLU A 204 30.54 15.54 -17.84
N LYS A 205 30.87 14.33 -18.33
CA LYS A 205 31.56 14.14 -19.61
C LYS A 205 30.72 14.51 -20.84
N ARG A 206 29.39 14.40 -20.73
CA ARG A 206 28.47 14.49 -21.88
C ARG A 206 27.69 15.80 -21.94
N VAL A 207 27.41 16.41 -20.79
CA VAL A 207 26.41 17.47 -20.63
C VAL A 207 26.90 18.59 -19.70
N LEU A 208 27.25 18.30 -18.44
CA LEU A 208 27.50 19.35 -17.44
C LEU A 208 28.70 20.22 -17.78
N SER A 209 29.74 19.66 -18.40
CA SER A 209 30.92 20.43 -18.85
C SER A 209 30.62 21.43 -19.97
N ARG A 210 29.46 21.30 -20.63
CA ARG A 210 29.02 22.19 -21.73
C ARG A 210 28.07 23.29 -21.26
N ILE A 211 27.62 23.23 -20.00
CA ILE A 211 26.73 24.23 -19.42
C ILE A 211 27.61 25.38 -18.92
N ASP A 212 27.51 26.53 -19.59
CA ASP A 212 28.18 27.76 -19.20
C ASP A 212 27.23 28.72 -18.46
N HIS A 213 27.76 29.86 -18.02
CA HIS A 213 26.98 30.87 -17.30
C HIS A 213 25.88 31.49 -18.16
N GLU A 214 26.07 31.60 -19.48
CA GLU A 214 25.04 32.13 -20.37
C GLU A 214 23.85 31.19 -20.48
N VAL A 215 24.09 29.87 -20.57
CA VAL A 215 23.04 28.85 -20.50
C VAL A 215 22.33 28.92 -19.15
N LEU A 216 23.02 29.14 -18.02
CA LEU A 216 22.34 29.18 -16.72
C LEU A 216 21.49 30.44 -16.50
N THR A 217 21.76 31.54 -17.21
CA THR A 217 21.13 32.85 -16.95
C THR A 217 20.14 33.30 -18.01
N ARG A 218 20.27 32.86 -19.27
CA ARG A 218 19.42 33.30 -20.39
C ARG A 218 18.40 32.22 -20.81
N PRO A 219 17.08 32.48 -20.76
CA PRO A 219 16.04 31.48 -21.03
C PRO A 219 16.06 30.96 -22.47
N ASP A 220 16.36 31.81 -23.46
CA ASP A 220 16.42 31.40 -24.87
C ASP A 220 17.56 30.39 -25.10
N ARG A 221 18.73 30.64 -24.49
CA ARG A 221 19.87 29.72 -24.52
C ARG A 221 19.60 28.42 -23.76
N GLN A 222 18.86 28.46 -22.66
CA GLN A 222 18.42 27.26 -21.94
C GLN A 222 17.58 26.35 -22.84
N ALA A 223 16.62 26.94 -23.57
CA ALA A 223 15.74 26.19 -24.45
C ALA A 223 16.51 25.56 -25.62
N GLU A 224 17.39 26.32 -26.27
CA GLU A 224 18.28 25.83 -27.33
C GLU A 224 19.16 24.68 -26.83
N PHE A 225 19.90 24.89 -25.75
CA PHE A 225 20.78 23.89 -25.16
C PHE A 225 20.02 22.62 -24.78
N TRP A 226 18.86 22.77 -24.12
CA TRP A 226 18.07 21.63 -23.69
C TRP A 226 17.56 20.80 -24.86
N THR A 227 17.21 21.43 -25.98
CA THR A 227 16.73 20.73 -27.17
C THR A 227 17.78 19.75 -27.69
N GLU A 228 19.06 20.10 -27.59
CA GLU A 228 20.18 19.25 -28.00
C GLU A 228 20.62 18.26 -26.90
N ALA A 229 20.73 18.72 -25.66
CA ALA A 229 21.30 17.96 -24.55
C ALA A 229 20.32 16.94 -23.95
N ARG A 230 19.00 17.12 -24.13
CA ARG A 230 17.97 16.29 -23.51
C ARG A 230 18.13 14.80 -23.81
N GLU A 231 18.40 14.42 -25.06
CA GLU A 231 18.56 13.00 -25.40
C GLU A 231 19.77 12.37 -24.70
N LEU A 232 20.86 13.13 -24.54
CA LEU A 232 22.06 12.67 -23.84
C LEU A 232 21.80 12.49 -22.34
N VAL A 233 21.11 13.45 -21.70
CA VAL A 233 20.70 13.35 -20.29
C VAL A 233 19.82 12.11 -20.09
N TRP A 234 18.80 11.94 -20.95
CA TRP A 234 17.87 10.81 -20.86
C TRP A 234 18.59 9.48 -21.01
N LYS A 235 19.53 9.40 -21.95
CA LYS A 235 20.33 8.20 -22.17
C LYS A 235 21.15 7.82 -20.95
N VAL A 236 21.80 8.78 -20.28
CA VAL A 236 22.59 8.50 -19.06
C VAL A 236 21.68 8.01 -17.92
N VAL A 237 20.55 8.68 -17.70
CA VAL A 237 19.58 8.28 -16.67
C VAL A 237 18.97 6.90 -16.98
N ASP A 238 18.66 6.62 -18.24
CA ASP A 238 18.15 5.33 -18.70
C ASP A 238 19.16 4.19 -18.47
N GLU A 239 20.43 4.42 -18.83
CA GLU A 239 21.52 3.47 -18.60
C GLU A 239 21.68 3.16 -17.11
N ALA A 240 21.62 4.17 -16.24
CA ALA A 240 21.71 4.01 -14.80
C ALA A 240 20.53 3.23 -14.21
N LEU A 241 19.30 3.59 -14.56
CA LEU A 241 18.10 2.88 -14.12
C LEU A 241 18.05 1.45 -14.64
N THR A 242 18.55 1.19 -15.85
CA THR A 242 18.64 -0.15 -16.42
C THR A 242 19.59 -1.02 -15.60
N LYS A 243 20.79 -0.51 -15.26
CA LYS A 243 21.73 -1.23 -14.40
C LYS A 243 21.11 -1.52 -13.03
N LEU A 244 20.54 -0.52 -12.38
CA LEU A 244 19.88 -0.70 -11.08
C LEU A 244 18.73 -1.72 -11.14
N ALA A 245 17.91 -1.71 -12.21
CA ALA A 245 16.86 -2.70 -12.40
C ALA A 245 17.42 -4.12 -12.55
N THR A 246 18.54 -4.29 -13.25
CA THR A 246 19.19 -5.61 -13.38
C THR A 246 19.75 -6.12 -12.05
N HIS A 247 20.41 -5.25 -11.28
CA HIS A 247 20.96 -5.59 -9.97
C HIS A 247 19.84 -5.89 -8.96
N HIS A 248 18.76 -5.10 -8.96
CA HIS A 248 17.59 -5.33 -8.12
C HIS A 248 16.96 -6.71 -8.37
N LYS A 249 16.70 -7.06 -9.64
CA LYS A 249 16.13 -8.36 -9.99
C LYS A 249 17.06 -9.53 -9.67
N ALA A 250 18.37 -9.35 -9.86
CA ALA A 250 19.35 -10.36 -9.46
C ALA A 250 19.34 -10.58 -7.94
N ALA A 251 19.24 -9.49 -7.17
CA ALA A 251 19.13 -9.54 -5.72
C ALA A 251 17.87 -10.28 -5.24
N GLU A 252 16.69 -9.94 -5.81
CA GLU A 252 15.43 -10.63 -5.52
C GLU A 252 15.49 -12.12 -5.85
N ALA A 253 16.07 -12.47 -7.00
CA ALA A 253 16.24 -13.86 -7.40
C ALA A 253 17.15 -14.64 -6.43
N LYS A 254 18.25 -14.04 -5.98
CA LYS A 254 19.16 -14.64 -4.99
C LYS A 254 18.50 -14.79 -3.62
N GLN A 255 17.74 -13.79 -3.16
CA GLN A 255 16.98 -13.86 -1.90
C GLN A 255 15.90 -14.94 -1.96
N ALA A 256 15.10 -14.99 -3.03
CA ALA A 256 14.08 -16.01 -3.22
C ALA A 256 14.67 -17.43 -3.28
N ALA A 257 15.83 -17.59 -3.93
CA ALA A 257 16.52 -18.86 -3.99
C ALA A 257 17.13 -19.28 -2.64
N ALA A 258 17.62 -18.32 -1.83
CA ALA A 258 18.09 -18.59 -0.47
C ALA A 258 16.97 -19.09 0.45
N VAL A 259 15.77 -18.50 0.35
CA VAL A 259 14.58 -18.91 1.10
C VAL A 259 14.16 -20.34 0.72
N ARG A 260 14.15 -20.67 -0.57
CA ARG A 260 13.83 -22.03 -1.06
C ARG A 260 14.85 -23.08 -0.63
N ALA A 261 16.12 -22.69 -0.51
CA ALA A 261 17.21 -23.56 -0.08
C ALA A 261 17.33 -23.70 1.45
N GLY A 262 16.41 -23.11 2.22
CA GLY A 262 16.41 -23.19 3.68
C GLY A 262 17.60 -22.49 4.36
N GLY A 263 18.25 -21.53 3.68
CA GLY A 263 19.41 -20.83 4.21
C GLY A 263 20.71 -21.65 4.31
N GLU A 264 20.70 -22.93 3.94
CA GLU A 264 21.88 -23.81 3.98
C GLU A 264 22.76 -23.72 2.72
N GLY A 265 23.06 -22.48 2.28
CA GLY A 265 24.07 -22.25 1.26
C GLY A 265 25.47 -22.47 1.83
N LYS A 266 25.91 -23.72 2.01
CA LYS A 266 27.27 -24.03 2.48
C LYS A 266 28.30 -23.44 1.52
N GLU A 267 29.30 -22.75 2.05
CA GLU A 267 30.42 -22.21 1.29
C GLU A 267 31.06 -23.32 0.43
N GLY A 268 31.00 -23.17 -0.89
CA GLY A 268 31.55 -24.14 -1.83
C GLY A 268 33.04 -23.91 -2.03
N PHE A 269 33.86 -24.95 -1.91
CA PHE A 269 35.25 -24.91 -2.38
C PHE A 269 35.29 -25.35 -3.84
N LYS A 270 35.76 -24.50 -4.75
CA LYS A 270 36.00 -24.87 -6.15
C LYS A 270 37.50 -25.04 -6.37
N MET A 271 37.91 -26.15 -6.97
CA MET A 271 39.29 -26.37 -7.39
C MET A 271 39.57 -25.47 -8.60
N VAL A 272 40.44 -24.48 -8.45
CA VAL A 272 40.86 -23.58 -9.53
C VAL A 272 42.33 -23.83 -9.81
N ALA A 273 42.69 -24.00 -11.08
CA ALA A 273 44.08 -24.10 -11.51
C ALA A 273 44.73 -22.71 -11.45
N MET A 274 45.56 -22.46 -10.44
CA MET A 274 46.32 -21.23 -10.31
C MET A 274 47.79 -21.46 -10.66
N PRO A 275 48.43 -20.56 -11.44
CA PRO A 275 49.87 -20.60 -11.65
C PRO A 275 50.56 -20.20 -10.33
N VAL A 276 51.29 -21.14 -9.73
CA VAL A 276 52.08 -20.91 -8.52
C VAL A 276 53.55 -20.88 -8.92
N THR A 277 54.18 -19.72 -8.70
CA THR A 277 55.60 -19.50 -8.98
C THR A 277 56.42 -19.85 -7.75
N ARG A 278 57.22 -20.92 -7.81
CA ARG A 278 58.10 -21.34 -6.70
C ARG A 278 59.57 -21.16 -7.07
N PRO A 279 60.45 -20.86 -6.09
CA PRO A 279 61.88 -20.88 -6.32
C PRO A 279 62.31 -22.31 -6.71
N ARG A 280 63.17 -22.43 -7.70
CA ARG A 280 63.69 -23.72 -8.16
C ARG A 280 64.82 -24.13 -7.22
N SER A 281 64.55 -25.05 -6.29
CA SER A 281 65.58 -25.54 -5.37
C SER A 281 66.38 -26.67 -6.02
N TYR A 282 67.69 -26.61 -5.84
CA TYR A 282 68.65 -27.64 -6.18
C TYR A 282 69.35 -28.06 -4.89
N ASN A 283 69.51 -29.35 -4.67
CA ASN A 283 70.22 -29.87 -3.51
C ASN A 283 71.48 -30.58 -4.01
N ILE A 284 72.65 -30.04 -3.71
CA ILE A 284 73.94 -30.62 -4.10
C ILE A 284 74.78 -30.75 -2.84
N LEU A 285 75.27 -31.97 -2.57
CA LEU A 285 76.12 -32.30 -1.42
C LEU A 285 75.50 -31.90 -0.06
N GLY A 286 74.18 -31.99 0.07
CA GLY A 286 73.47 -31.77 1.33
C GLY A 286 73.16 -30.29 1.66
N VAL A 287 73.49 -29.36 0.75
CA VAL A 287 73.14 -27.94 0.88
C VAL A 287 72.10 -27.59 -0.18
N GLU A 288 70.96 -27.06 0.26
CA GLU A 288 69.87 -26.65 -0.63
C GLU A 288 70.04 -25.19 -1.04
N PHE A 289 70.09 -24.93 -2.35
CA PHE A 289 70.15 -23.58 -2.91
C PHE A 289 69.03 -23.33 -3.93
N ALA A 290 68.42 -22.15 -3.84
CA ALA A 290 67.34 -21.72 -4.72
C ALA A 290 67.89 -20.87 -5.88
N LEU A 291 67.76 -21.35 -7.13
CA LEU A 291 68.23 -20.64 -8.32
C LEU A 291 67.12 -20.53 -9.38
N GLY A 292 66.56 -19.33 -9.54
CA GLY A 292 65.48 -19.04 -10.49
C GLY A 292 64.08 -19.38 -9.97
N LYS A 293 63.05 -19.19 -10.80
CA LYS A 293 61.63 -19.43 -10.48
C LYS A 293 61.00 -20.34 -11.53
N VAL A 294 60.16 -21.28 -11.10
CA VAL A 294 59.34 -22.12 -11.99
C VAL A 294 57.87 -21.86 -11.68
N THR A 295 57.10 -21.55 -12.72
CA THR A 295 55.65 -21.35 -12.63
C THR A 295 54.95 -22.64 -13.03
N THR A 296 54.35 -23.34 -12.06
CA THR A 296 53.56 -24.56 -12.30
C THR A 296 52.09 -24.30 -12.01
N THR A 297 51.19 -24.82 -12.84
CA THR A 297 49.74 -24.77 -12.58
C THR A 297 49.38 -25.81 -11.53
N LYS A 298 48.94 -25.36 -10.35
CA LYS A 298 48.47 -26.24 -9.27
C LYS A 298 46.99 -26.03 -9.06
N GLN A 299 46.22 -27.11 -8.90
CA GLN A 299 44.83 -27.00 -8.49
C GLN A 299 44.76 -26.65 -7.01
N VAL A 300 44.20 -25.49 -6.70
CA VAL A 300 44.03 -24.97 -5.34
C VAL A 300 42.54 -24.92 -5.01
N LYS A 301 42.16 -25.37 -3.82
CA LYS A 301 40.79 -25.19 -3.28
C LYS A 301 40.60 -23.71 -2.98
N VAL A 302 39.85 -23.01 -3.82
CA VAL A 302 39.48 -21.61 -3.57
C VAL A 302 38.08 -21.60 -2.96
N LYS A 303 37.93 -20.84 -1.87
CA LYS A 303 36.64 -20.58 -1.23
C LYS A 303 35.81 -19.70 -2.16
N VAL A 304 34.70 -20.24 -2.68
CA VAL A 304 33.76 -19.50 -3.52
C VAL A 304 32.64 -18.99 -2.62
N PRO A 305 32.27 -17.69 -2.69
CA PRO A 305 31.11 -17.19 -1.95
C PRO A 305 29.86 -17.99 -2.31
N PRO A 306 28.91 -18.15 -1.38
CA PRO A 306 27.70 -18.90 -1.66
C PRO A 306 26.96 -18.27 -2.85
N PRO A 307 26.26 -19.07 -3.67
CA PRO A 307 25.59 -18.59 -4.87
C PRO A 307 24.50 -17.53 -4.57
N TYR A 308 24.04 -17.47 -3.32
CA TYR A 308 23.06 -16.51 -2.84
C TYR A 308 23.66 -15.25 -2.20
N LYS A 309 24.99 -15.12 -2.16
CA LYS A 309 25.63 -13.91 -1.64
C LYS A 309 25.30 -12.74 -2.56
N LEU A 310 24.80 -11.67 -1.95
CA LEU A 310 24.51 -10.43 -2.65
C LEU A 310 25.82 -9.69 -2.94
N GLU A 311 25.95 -9.21 -4.17
CA GLU A 311 27.05 -8.35 -4.59
C GLU A 311 26.84 -6.92 -4.04
N PRO A 312 27.90 -6.10 -3.91
CA PRO A 312 27.77 -4.72 -3.43
C PRO A 312 26.74 -3.89 -4.22
N ASP A 313 26.76 -3.98 -5.55
CA ASP A 313 25.81 -3.26 -6.43
C ASP A 313 24.36 -3.75 -6.26
N GLU A 314 24.16 -5.01 -5.88
CA GLU A 314 22.84 -5.60 -5.61
C GLU A 314 22.28 -5.13 -4.26
N ILE A 315 23.13 -5.07 -3.23
CA ILE A 315 22.79 -4.52 -1.90
C ILE A 315 22.42 -3.04 -2.06
N GLU A 316 23.23 -2.31 -2.81
CA GLU A 316 23.03 -0.90 -3.07
C GLU A 316 21.70 -0.64 -3.81
N ALA A 317 21.38 -1.43 -4.83
CA ALA A 317 20.09 -1.33 -5.52
C ALA A 317 18.90 -1.61 -4.58
N LEU A 318 19.01 -2.59 -3.68
CA LEU A 318 17.99 -2.87 -2.66
C LEU A 318 17.82 -1.72 -1.66
N ASP A 319 18.92 -1.09 -1.24
CA ASP A 319 18.87 0.03 -0.30
C ASP A 319 18.27 1.28 -0.94
N LEU A 320 18.58 1.55 -2.21
CA LEU A 320 17.98 2.64 -2.97
C LEU A 320 16.47 2.46 -3.19
N ILE A 321 16.01 1.27 -3.57
CA ILE A 321 14.57 1.05 -3.74
C ILE A 321 13.85 1.10 -2.39
N ARG A 322 14.50 0.66 -1.31
CA ARG A 322 13.98 0.81 0.05
C ARG A 322 13.88 2.29 0.43
N GLN A 323 14.89 3.11 0.09
CA GLN A 323 14.83 4.55 0.30
C GLN A 323 13.64 5.19 -0.44
N PHE A 324 13.40 4.80 -1.70
CA PHE A 324 12.25 5.25 -2.47
C PHE A 324 10.91 4.87 -1.81
N ARG A 325 10.76 3.60 -1.43
CA ARG A 325 9.56 3.09 -0.76
C ARG A 325 9.35 3.73 0.62
N ASN A 326 10.40 3.96 1.38
CA ASN A 326 10.34 4.64 2.67
C ASN A 326 9.91 6.10 2.52
N GLY A 327 10.44 6.81 1.51
CA GLY A 327 10.00 8.16 1.18
C GLY A 327 8.51 8.21 0.80
N ALA A 328 8.03 7.19 0.07
CA ALA A 328 6.62 7.05 -0.24
C ALA A 328 5.75 6.79 1.01
N ALA A 329 6.18 5.86 1.87
CA ALA A 329 5.47 5.55 3.11
C ALA A 329 5.42 6.75 4.07
N GLN A 330 6.47 7.57 4.14
CA GLN A 330 6.50 8.81 4.92
C GLN A 330 5.47 9.84 4.42
N ALA A 331 5.17 9.85 3.11
CA ALA A 331 4.10 10.65 2.53
C ALA A 331 2.72 9.98 2.59
N GLY A 332 2.60 8.82 3.27
CA GLY A 332 1.36 8.07 3.37
C GLY A 332 0.98 7.29 2.10
N LEU A 333 1.91 7.03 1.19
CA LEU A 333 1.67 6.24 -0.02
C LEU A 333 2.19 4.81 0.13
N ASN A 334 1.30 3.85 -0.10
CA ASN A 334 1.65 2.44 -0.19
C ASN A 334 1.95 2.09 -1.66
N LEU A 335 3.24 1.94 -1.97
CA LEU A 335 3.67 1.55 -3.32
C LEU A 335 3.61 0.02 -3.51
N PRO A 336 3.08 -0.46 -4.66
CA PRO A 336 3.14 -1.87 -4.98
C PRO A 336 4.59 -2.31 -5.24
N GLU A 337 4.90 -3.60 -5.04
CA GLU A 337 6.25 -4.13 -5.25
C GLU A 337 6.77 -3.87 -6.67
N ALA A 338 5.87 -3.90 -7.64
CA ALA A 338 6.15 -3.65 -9.04
C ALA A 338 6.53 -2.18 -9.36
N ALA A 339 6.39 -1.25 -8.41
CA ALA A 339 6.91 0.12 -8.52
C ALA A 339 8.44 0.14 -8.26
N ASP A 340 9.20 -0.51 -9.14
CA ASP A 340 10.65 -0.68 -9.09
C ASP A 340 11.41 0.26 -10.06
N PHE A 341 12.72 0.08 -10.20
CA PHE A 341 13.53 0.85 -11.15
C PHE A 341 13.09 0.66 -12.61
N GLN A 342 12.59 -0.53 -12.97
CA GLN A 342 12.09 -0.77 -14.32
C GLN A 342 10.81 0.02 -14.58
N PHE A 343 9.93 0.14 -13.59
CA PHE A 343 8.76 1.00 -13.66
C PHE A 343 9.14 2.50 -13.79
N LEU A 344 10.06 2.99 -12.95
CA LEU A 344 10.55 4.38 -13.04
C LEU A 344 11.16 4.69 -14.41
N ARG A 345 11.94 3.74 -14.95
CA ARG A 345 12.47 3.81 -16.32
C ARG A 345 11.36 3.91 -17.36
N THR A 346 10.33 3.08 -17.25
CA THR A 346 9.17 3.11 -18.15
C THR A 346 8.47 4.48 -18.11
N LEU A 347 8.31 5.08 -16.94
CA LEU A 347 7.73 6.43 -16.80
C LEU A 347 8.55 7.51 -17.51
N LEU A 348 9.87 7.41 -17.53
CA LEU A 348 10.73 8.40 -18.17
C LEU A 348 10.79 8.29 -19.70
N ASN A 349 10.62 7.08 -20.25
CA ASN A 349 10.93 6.80 -21.66
C ASN A 349 9.72 6.56 -22.57
N PHE A 350 8.51 6.44 -22.04
CA PHE A 350 7.36 6.17 -22.89
C PHE A 350 7.06 7.32 -23.87
N ASN A 351 6.45 6.98 -25.01
CA ASN A 351 6.00 7.97 -25.98
C ASN A 351 4.73 8.67 -25.45
N THR A 352 4.88 9.91 -24.99
CA THR A 352 3.78 10.68 -24.38
C THR A 352 2.65 11.00 -25.35
N ARG A 353 2.97 11.29 -26.62
CA ARG A 353 1.97 11.61 -27.65
C ARG A 353 1.12 10.39 -27.97
N LEU A 354 1.77 9.26 -28.22
CA LEU A 354 1.08 8.00 -28.50
C LEU A 354 0.26 7.53 -27.29
N PHE A 355 0.82 7.64 -26.08
CA PHE A 355 0.09 7.31 -24.86
C PHE A 355 -1.16 8.18 -24.66
N ALA A 356 -1.05 9.50 -24.85
CA ALA A 356 -2.20 10.40 -24.74
C ALA A 356 -3.28 10.08 -25.78
N GLN A 357 -2.89 9.80 -27.04
CA GLN A 357 -3.81 9.38 -28.09
C GLN A 357 -4.52 8.07 -27.74
N SER A 358 -3.78 7.03 -27.34
CA SER A 358 -4.37 5.75 -26.94
C SER A 358 -5.24 5.86 -25.69
N ARG A 359 -4.86 6.72 -24.73
CA ARG A 359 -5.69 7.03 -23.55
C ARG A 359 -7.03 7.62 -23.96
N ASP A 360 -7.00 8.67 -24.78
CA ASP A 360 -8.22 9.38 -25.18
C ASP A 360 -9.12 8.50 -26.07
N GLU A 361 -8.52 7.70 -26.97
CA GLU A 361 -9.23 6.68 -27.75
C GLU A 361 -9.88 5.64 -26.83
N LEU A 362 -9.13 5.00 -25.94
CA LEU A 362 -9.64 3.91 -25.10
C LEU A 362 -10.68 4.39 -24.09
N ILE A 363 -10.49 5.58 -23.49
CA ILE A 363 -11.49 6.16 -22.58
C ILE A 363 -12.74 6.57 -23.36
N GLY A 364 -12.59 7.16 -24.56
CA GLY A 364 -13.72 7.51 -25.43
C GLY A 364 -14.51 6.28 -25.86
N LEU A 365 -13.82 5.22 -26.30
CA LEU A 365 -14.42 3.93 -26.64
C LEU A 365 -15.09 3.29 -25.44
N ALA A 366 -14.44 3.29 -24.28
CA ALA A 366 -15.04 2.80 -23.05
C ALA A 366 -16.33 3.57 -22.76
N ALA A 367 -16.33 4.89 -22.79
CA ALA A 367 -17.51 5.69 -22.44
C ALA A 367 -18.70 5.55 -23.41
N HIS A 368 -18.49 5.05 -24.63
CA HIS A 368 -19.53 4.95 -25.66
C HIS A 368 -20.44 3.72 -25.44
N GLU A 369 -21.76 3.94 -25.44
CA GLU A 369 -22.76 2.90 -25.11
C GLU A 369 -22.76 1.72 -26.10
N ASP A 370 -22.57 2.00 -27.39
CA ASP A 370 -22.53 0.98 -28.45
C ASP A 370 -21.23 0.16 -28.50
N THR A 371 -20.21 0.51 -27.70
CA THR A 371 -18.94 -0.22 -27.71
C THR A 371 -19.11 -1.59 -27.08
N THR A 372 -19.02 -2.63 -27.90
CA THR A 372 -19.03 -4.01 -27.40
C THR A 372 -17.77 -4.31 -26.59
N SER A 373 -17.92 -5.13 -25.55
CA SER A 373 -16.79 -5.59 -24.72
C SER A 373 -15.72 -6.33 -25.53
N GLY A 374 -16.11 -7.05 -26.58
CA GLY A 374 -15.20 -7.72 -27.51
C GLY A 374 -14.32 -6.73 -28.27
N PHE A 375 -14.91 -5.69 -28.85
CA PHE A 375 -14.16 -4.65 -29.56
C PHE A 375 -13.19 -3.90 -28.65
N LEU A 376 -13.62 -3.58 -27.42
CA LEU A 376 -12.75 -2.94 -26.44
C LEU A 376 -11.57 -3.83 -26.03
N ALA A 377 -11.80 -5.14 -25.88
CA ALA A 377 -10.74 -6.11 -25.61
C ALA A 377 -9.73 -6.23 -26.76
N GLU A 378 -10.18 -6.16 -28.02
CA GLU A 378 -9.29 -6.13 -29.18
C GLU A 378 -8.40 -4.88 -29.20
N ARG A 379 -8.98 -3.72 -28.88
CA ARG A 379 -8.25 -2.45 -28.78
C ARG A 379 -7.23 -2.47 -27.63
N LEU A 380 -7.59 -3.02 -26.49
CA LEU A 380 -6.65 -3.25 -25.38
C LEU A 380 -5.52 -4.21 -25.76
N LYS A 381 -5.82 -5.28 -26.52
CA LYS A 381 -4.80 -6.20 -27.02
C LYS A 381 -3.85 -5.54 -28.03
N ALA A 382 -4.32 -4.54 -28.77
CA ALA A 382 -3.45 -3.72 -29.63
C ALA A 382 -2.54 -2.80 -28.78
N ALA A 383 -3.08 -2.22 -27.70
CA ALA A 383 -2.29 -1.44 -26.74
C ALA A 383 -1.20 -2.30 -26.05
N ASP A 384 -1.50 -3.55 -25.67
CA ASP A 384 -0.54 -4.50 -25.11
C ASP A 384 0.65 -4.81 -26.04
N LYS A 385 0.47 -4.69 -27.37
CA LYS A 385 1.58 -4.86 -28.33
C LYS A 385 2.47 -3.62 -28.42
N THR A 386 1.93 -2.47 -28.07
CA THR A 386 2.55 -1.16 -28.27
C THR A 386 3.25 -0.67 -27.00
N PHE A 387 2.66 -0.95 -25.85
CA PHE A 387 3.11 -0.48 -24.55
C PHE A 387 3.59 -1.62 -23.67
N THR A 388 4.46 -1.30 -22.71
CA THR A 388 4.83 -2.23 -21.64
C THR A 388 3.62 -2.52 -20.75
N ASN A 389 3.57 -3.70 -20.11
CA ASN A 389 2.51 -4.09 -19.18
C ASN A 389 2.17 -3.00 -18.14
N PHE A 390 3.17 -2.28 -17.60
CA PHE A 390 2.94 -1.17 -16.67
C PHE A 390 2.04 -0.07 -17.24
N LEU A 391 2.30 0.37 -18.47
CA LEU A 391 1.54 1.46 -19.10
C LEU A 391 0.15 0.99 -19.53
N THR A 392 0.02 -0.26 -19.99
CA THR A 392 -1.31 -0.80 -20.30
C THR A 392 -2.14 -0.92 -19.02
N ASP A 393 -1.55 -1.37 -17.91
CA ASP A 393 -2.22 -1.41 -16.61
C ASP A 393 -2.70 -0.02 -16.20
N VAL A 394 -1.88 1.03 -16.37
CA VAL A 394 -2.30 2.42 -16.12
C VAL A 394 -3.49 2.81 -16.98
N LEU A 395 -3.47 2.53 -18.29
CA LEU A 395 -4.59 2.84 -19.19
C LEU A 395 -5.88 2.15 -18.72
N VAL A 396 -5.78 0.87 -18.34
CA VAL A 396 -6.92 0.10 -17.84
C VAL A 396 -7.44 0.65 -16.50
N MET A 397 -6.55 1.05 -15.59
CA MET A 397 -6.94 1.73 -14.34
C MET A 397 -7.65 3.05 -14.60
N MET A 398 -7.19 3.84 -15.58
CA MET A 398 -7.83 5.09 -15.95
C MET A 398 -9.22 4.85 -16.53
N MET A 399 -9.37 3.84 -17.40
CA MET A 399 -10.67 3.44 -17.94
C MET A 399 -11.61 2.97 -16.82
N PHE A 400 -11.13 2.11 -15.91
CA PHE A 400 -11.94 1.61 -14.79
C PHE A 400 -12.37 2.73 -13.85
N THR A 401 -11.48 3.68 -13.57
CA THR A 401 -11.81 4.78 -12.66
C THR A 401 -12.79 5.78 -13.27
N ARG A 402 -12.74 6.02 -14.60
CA ARG A 402 -13.65 6.96 -15.28
C ARG A 402 -14.95 6.34 -15.77
N CYS A 403 -14.92 5.08 -16.18
CA CYS A 403 -16.01 4.40 -16.88
C CYS A 403 -16.47 3.13 -16.17
N GLY A 404 -15.99 2.89 -14.94
CA GLY A 404 -16.32 1.71 -14.14
C GLY A 404 -17.81 1.55 -13.85
N ASP A 405 -18.51 2.66 -13.65
CA ASP A 405 -19.93 2.67 -13.31
C ASP A 405 -20.87 2.60 -14.51
N THR A 406 -20.35 2.75 -15.73
CA THR A 406 -21.17 2.77 -16.96
C THR A 406 -20.94 1.50 -17.77
N SER A 407 -19.82 1.43 -18.49
CA SER A 407 -19.59 0.53 -19.62
C SER A 407 -18.36 -0.36 -19.43
N PHE A 408 -17.30 0.14 -18.80
CA PHE A 408 -16.10 -0.65 -18.46
C PHE A 408 -16.16 -1.16 -17.01
N ARG A 409 -17.19 -1.97 -16.75
CA ARG A 409 -17.52 -2.45 -15.40
C ARG A 409 -16.48 -3.42 -14.83
N LEU A 410 -16.70 -3.79 -13.56
CA LEU A 410 -15.84 -4.73 -12.83
C LEU A 410 -15.61 -6.05 -13.58
N ALA A 411 -16.58 -6.54 -14.35
CA ALA A 411 -16.45 -7.74 -15.16
C ALA A 411 -15.36 -7.59 -16.25
N GLN A 412 -15.35 -6.47 -16.97
CA GLN A 412 -14.36 -6.16 -17.98
C GLN A 412 -12.97 -5.97 -17.34
N PHE A 413 -12.91 -5.27 -16.22
CA PHE A 413 -11.68 -5.07 -15.46
C PHE A 413 -11.07 -6.41 -14.97
N HIS A 414 -11.91 -7.27 -14.38
CA HIS A 414 -11.53 -8.64 -14.00
C HIS A 414 -11.08 -9.47 -15.21
N ALA A 415 -11.78 -9.39 -16.35
CA ALA A 415 -11.42 -10.10 -17.56
C ALA A 415 -10.04 -9.67 -18.12
N VAL A 416 -9.70 -8.38 -18.04
CA VAL A 416 -8.37 -7.87 -18.44
C VAL A 416 -7.26 -8.35 -17.49
N CYS A 417 -7.57 -8.46 -16.20
CA CYS A 417 -6.67 -8.97 -15.18
C CYS A 417 -6.39 -10.47 -15.38
N VAL A 418 -7.44 -11.29 -15.47
CA VAL A 418 -7.33 -12.75 -15.58
C VAL A 418 -6.85 -13.16 -16.97
N GLY A 419 -7.42 -12.57 -18.04
CA GLY A 419 -7.09 -12.90 -19.42
C GLY A 419 -7.05 -14.42 -19.66
N SER A 420 -5.88 -14.94 -20.03
CA SER A 420 -5.60 -16.38 -20.18
C SER A 420 -4.71 -16.97 -19.07
N ALA A 421 -4.51 -16.26 -17.96
CA ALA A 421 -3.71 -16.72 -16.84
C ALA A 421 -4.38 -17.92 -16.14
N ARG A 422 -3.58 -18.94 -15.81
CA ARG A 422 -4.06 -20.15 -15.13
C ARG A 422 -3.97 -20.05 -13.61
N ASP A 423 -3.11 -19.18 -13.09
CA ASP A 423 -2.81 -19.02 -11.67
C ASP A 423 -2.47 -17.55 -11.30
N LYS A 424 -2.44 -17.25 -9.99
CA LYS A 424 -2.10 -15.90 -9.49
C LYS A 424 -0.71 -15.43 -9.94
N SER A 425 0.27 -16.35 -10.06
CA SER A 425 1.63 -15.99 -10.46
C SER A 425 1.71 -15.50 -11.90
N ALA A 426 1.06 -16.19 -12.84
CA ALA A 426 1.00 -15.75 -14.23
C ALA A 426 0.20 -14.45 -14.40
N MET A 427 -0.80 -14.24 -13.54
CA MET A 427 -1.57 -13.00 -13.49
C MET A 427 -0.67 -11.81 -13.08
N LEU A 428 0.09 -11.94 -11.99
CA LEU A 428 1.05 -10.92 -11.53
C LEU A 428 2.15 -10.65 -12.56
N ALA A 429 2.63 -11.68 -13.26
CA ALA A 429 3.65 -11.52 -14.30
C ALA A 429 3.13 -10.74 -15.52
N LYS A 430 1.86 -10.92 -15.90
CA LYS A 430 1.25 -10.23 -17.04
C LYS A 430 0.74 -8.83 -16.69
N ARG A 431 0.23 -8.65 -15.48
CA ARG A 431 -0.40 -7.42 -15.00
C ARG A 431 0.23 -7.03 -13.65
N PRO A 432 1.22 -6.13 -13.62
CA PRO A 432 1.92 -5.75 -12.39
C PRO A 432 1.06 -4.99 -11.36
N PHE A 433 0.03 -4.26 -11.79
CA PHE A 433 -0.77 -3.40 -10.89
C PHE A 433 -2.21 -3.87 -10.73
N ILE A 434 -2.83 -4.37 -11.80
CA ILE A 434 -4.26 -4.74 -11.78
C ILE A 434 -4.63 -5.76 -10.72
N PRO A 435 -3.86 -6.83 -10.49
CA PRO A 435 -4.23 -7.86 -9.53
C PRO A 435 -4.37 -7.35 -8.11
N ALA A 436 -3.44 -6.48 -7.67
CA ALA A 436 -3.47 -5.88 -6.35
C ALA A 436 -4.68 -4.95 -6.20
N GLU A 437 -4.97 -4.13 -7.22
CA GLU A 437 -6.13 -3.24 -7.20
C GLU A 437 -7.45 -4.00 -7.24
N LEU A 438 -7.52 -5.09 -8.00
CA LEU A 438 -8.70 -5.97 -8.06
C LEU A 438 -8.91 -6.72 -6.74
N ALA A 439 -7.84 -7.19 -6.10
CA ALA A 439 -7.86 -7.84 -4.79
C ALA A 439 -8.44 -6.92 -3.69
N ARG A 440 -8.23 -5.60 -3.79
CA ARG A 440 -8.79 -4.64 -2.83
C ARG A 440 -10.29 -4.38 -3.01
N ARG A 441 -10.86 -4.58 -4.21
CA ARG A 441 -12.24 -4.18 -4.55
C ARG A 441 -13.31 -4.77 -3.63
N PRO A 442 -13.29 -6.07 -3.27
CA PRO A 442 -14.30 -6.63 -2.37
C PRO A 442 -14.39 -5.88 -1.04
N HIS A 443 -13.24 -5.64 -0.41
CA HIS A 443 -13.15 -4.95 0.87
C HIS A 443 -13.64 -3.50 0.75
N GLU A 444 -13.14 -2.77 -0.24
CA GLU A 444 -13.49 -1.36 -0.48
C GLU A 444 -14.99 -1.18 -0.75
N LEU A 445 -15.62 -2.10 -1.49
CA LEU A 445 -17.07 -2.05 -1.75
C LEU A 445 -17.91 -2.36 -0.49
N ALA A 446 -17.44 -3.27 0.37
CA ALA A 446 -18.09 -3.55 1.65
C ALA A 446 -18.01 -2.34 2.59
N VAL A 447 -16.84 -1.70 2.62
CA VAL A 447 -16.62 -0.44 3.35
C VAL A 447 -17.44 0.71 2.76
N GLN A 448 -17.58 0.79 1.43
CA GLN A 448 -18.42 1.80 0.79
C GLN A 448 -19.88 1.66 1.22
N LEU A 449 -20.41 0.44 1.29
CA LEU A 449 -21.76 0.19 1.81
C LEU A 449 -21.88 0.66 3.26
N ARG A 450 -20.89 0.34 4.10
CA ARG A 450 -20.83 0.81 5.49
C ARG A 450 -20.87 2.34 5.55
N GLU A 451 -20.05 3.02 4.76
CA GLU A 451 -19.98 4.48 4.72
C GLU A 451 -21.25 5.13 4.17
N ALA A 452 -21.89 4.50 3.17
CA ALA A 452 -23.17 4.96 2.63
C ALA A 452 -24.27 4.94 3.70
N LEU A 453 -24.32 3.88 4.53
CA LEU A 453 -25.24 3.76 5.66
C LEU A 453 -24.88 4.73 6.79
N ARG A 454 -23.60 4.82 7.16
CA ARG A 454 -23.08 5.70 8.24
C ARG A 454 -23.38 7.17 7.96
N ARG A 455 -23.21 7.61 6.70
CA ARG A 455 -23.49 8.99 6.25
C ARG A 455 -24.96 9.25 5.94
N ARG A 456 -25.82 8.22 6.03
CA ARG A 456 -27.25 8.28 5.73
C ARG A 456 -27.51 8.83 4.31
N LEU A 457 -26.76 8.33 3.33
CA LEU A 457 -26.92 8.76 1.94
C LEU A 457 -28.32 8.40 1.40
N HIS A 458 -28.70 9.01 0.27
CA HIS A 458 -29.96 8.74 -0.41
C HIS A 458 -30.12 7.24 -0.71
N MET A 459 -31.36 6.76 -0.75
CA MET A 459 -31.68 5.34 -0.98
C MET A 459 -30.97 4.78 -2.23
N ASP A 460 -30.95 5.52 -3.33
CA ASP A 460 -30.30 5.10 -4.58
C ASP A 460 -28.79 4.88 -4.41
N ALA A 461 -28.13 5.67 -3.56
CA ALA A 461 -26.70 5.52 -3.29
C ALA A 461 -26.41 4.25 -2.46
N VAL A 462 -27.29 3.93 -1.51
CA VAL A 462 -27.20 2.70 -0.71
C VAL A 462 -27.48 1.48 -1.58
N LEU A 463 -28.56 1.50 -2.36
CA LEU A 463 -28.89 0.43 -3.30
C LEU A 463 -27.79 0.23 -4.32
N GLY A 464 -27.25 1.31 -4.89
CA GLY A 464 -26.11 1.26 -5.80
C GLY A 464 -24.84 0.69 -5.16
N SER A 465 -24.62 0.88 -3.84
CA SER A 465 -23.48 0.29 -3.13
C SER A 465 -23.68 -1.22 -2.91
N VAL A 466 -24.89 -1.64 -2.49
CA VAL A 466 -25.25 -3.06 -2.37
C VAL A 466 -25.11 -3.76 -3.71
N GLU A 467 -25.63 -3.15 -4.75
CA GLU A 467 -25.62 -3.66 -6.11
C GLU A 467 -24.19 -3.97 -6.59
N ARG A 468 -23.28 -3.00 -6.44
CA ARG A 468 -21.87 -3.14 -6.82
C ARG A 468 -21.15 -4.20 -6.00
N LEU A 469 -21.43 -4.29 -4.70
CA LEU A 469 -20.88 -5.34 -3.84
C LEU A 469 -21.34 -6.73 -4.31
N LEU A 470 -22.64 -6.92 -4.59
CA LEU A 470 -23.15 -8.20 -5.09
C LEU A 470 -22.58 -8.54 -6.48
N ASP A 471 -22.41 -7.55 -7.36
CA ASP A 471 -21.73 -7.73 -8.65
C ASP A 471 -20.28 -8.20 -8.46
N CYS A 472 -19.58 -7.69 -7.45
CA CYS A 472 -18.22 -8.12 -7.12
C CYS A 472 -18.15 -9.60 -6.75
N TYR A 473 -19.04 -10.08 -5.88
CA TYR A 473 -19.11 -11.51 -5.52
C TYR A 473 -19.52 -12.41 -6.70
N LYS A 474 -20.28 -11.88 -7.66
CA LYS A 474 -20.65 -12.62 -8.88
C LYS A 474 -19.48 -12.71 -9.86
N VAL A 475 -18.72 -11.63 -10.04
CA VAL A 475 -17.63 -11.53 -11.02
C VAL A 475 -16.37 -12.22 -10.51
N MET A 476 -16.01 -12.01 -9.25
CA MET A 476 -14.77 -12.51 -8.68
C MET A 476 -14.95 -13.96 -8.21
N GLY A 477 -14.22 -14.89 -8.82
CA GLY A 477 -14.27 -16.30 -8.45
C GLY A 477 -13.49 -16.59 -7.17
N ARG A 478 -14.06 -17.42 -6.28
CA ARG A 478 -13.39 -17.86 -5.04
C ARG A 478 -12.06 -18.59 -5.28
N ASN A 479 -11.88 -19.22 -6.43
CA ASN A 479 -10.64 -19.91 -6.81
C ASN A 479 -9.42 -18.99 -6.84
N LEU A 480 -9.62 -17.72 -7.24
CA LEU A 480 -8.56 -16.74 -7.32
C LEU A 480 -8.66 -15.70 -6.20
N PHE A 481 -9.85 -15.28 -5.77
CA PHE A 481 -9.99 -14.19 -4.81
C PHE A 481 -10.74 -14.58 -3.53
N GLY A 482 -10.65 -15.85 -3.13
CA GLY A 482 -11.40 -16.37 -1.98
C GLY A 482 -11.11 -15.64 -0.67
N HIS A 483 -9.84 -15.38 -0.37
CA HIS A 483 -9.41 -14.67 0.84
C HIS A 483 -9.97 -13.25 0.89
N GLU A 484 -9.82 -12.52 -0.22
CA GLU A 484 -10.25 -11.13 -0.37
C GLU A 484 -11.78 -11.00 -0.28
N LEU A 485 -12.53 -11.98 -0.79
CA LEU A 485 -13.98 -12.08 -0.62
C LEU A 485 -14.37 -12.38 0.84
N ASP A 486 -13.62 -13.24 1.54
CA ASP A 486 -13.90 -13.56 2.94
C ASP A 486 -13.60 -12.37 3.87
N GLU A 487 -12.57 -11.56 3.57
CA GLU A 487 -12.31 -10.26 4.24
C GLU A 487 -13.49 -9.29 4.06
N ALA A 488 -13.99 -9.14 2.84
CA ALA A 488 -15.15 -8.30 2.57
C ALA A 488 -16.40 -8.78 3.32
N ARG A 489 -16.60 -10.11 3.41
CA ARG A 489 -17.71 -10.71 4.15
C ARG A 489 -17.61 -10.41 5.65
N ALA A 490 -16.40 -10.43 6.20
CA ALA A 490 -16.15 -10.09 7.60
C ALA A 490 -16.54 -8.64 7.91
N VAL A 491 -16.24 -7.70 7.01
CA VAL A 491 -16.66 -6.29 7.14
C VAL A 491 -18.18 -6.17 7.25
N VAL A 492 -18.95 -6.84 6.37
CA VAL A 492 -20.42 -6.81 6.43
C VAL A 492 -20.96 -7.49 7.69
N THR A 493 -20.32 -8.58 8.11
CA THR A 493 -20.69 -9.31 9.34
C THR A 493 -20.49 -8.46 10.60
N ALA A 494 -19.52 -7.54 10.59
CA ALA A 494 -19.24 -6.64 11.69
C ALA A 494 -20.22 -5.45 11.82
N PHE A 495 -21.13 -5.23 10.87
CA PHE A 495 -22.08 -4.10 10.91
C PHE A 495 -22.86 -3.95 12.22
N PRO A 496 -23.40 -5.03 12.85
CA PRO A 496 -24.11 -4.90 14.12
C PRO A 496 -23.26 -4.29 15.22
N MET A 497 -21.95 -4.54 15.21
CA MET A 497 -21.01 -3.98 16.16
C MET A 497 -20.66 -2.54 15.81
N VAL A 498 -20.30 -2.26 14.55
CA VAL A 498 -19.90 -0.92 14.10
C VAL A 498 -21.03 0.10 14.28
N PHE A 499 -22.28 -0.31 14.11
CA PHE A 499 -23.45 0.54 14.26
C PHE A 499 -24.13 0.48 15.63
N ALA A 500 -23.59 -0.24 16.63
CA ALA A 500 -24.27 -0.45 17.92
C ALA A 500 -24.56 0.83 18.73
N SER A 501 -23.87 1.92 18.42
CA SER A 501 -24.12 3.24 19.00
C SER A 501 -25.14 4.08 18.20
N ASP A 502 -25.52 3.67 16.99
CA ASP A 502 -26.46 4.42 16.14
C ASP A 502 -27.93 4.10 16.49
N PRO A 503 -28.83 5.09 16.53
CA PRO A 503 -30.26 4.86 16.77
C PRO A 503 -30.93 3.93 15.75
N GLU A 504 -30.43 3.84 14.52
CA GLU A 504 -30.96 3.01 13.44
C GLU A 504 -30.19 1.69 13.27
N ALA A 505 -29.42 1.27 14.29
CA ALA A 505 -28.61 0.04 14.29
C ALA A 505 -29.38 -1.22 13.85
N ALA A 506 -30.65 -1.33 14.22
CA ALA A 506 -31.51 -2.46 13.85
C ALA A 506 -31.71 -2.54 12.32
N THR A 507 -31.89 -1.39 11.67
CA THR A 507 -32.05 -1.28 10.22
C THR A 507 -30.75 -1.62 9.50
N TYR A 508 -29.61 -1.09 9.95
CA TYR A 508 -28.30 -1.40 9.36
C TYR A 508 -27.92 -2.87 9.53
N THR A 509 -28.26 -3.47 10.68
CA THR A 509 -28.13 -4.91 10.91
C THR A 509 -29.01 -5.73 9.98
N ALA A 510 -30.25 -5.28 9.70
CA ALA A 510 -31.14 -5.95 8.76
C ALA A 510 -30.58 -5.90 7.32
N VAL A 511 -30.05 -4.75 6.89
CA VAL A 511 -29.37 -4.61 5.59
C VAL A 511 -28.19 -5.58 5.49
N ALA A 512 -27.34 -5.65 6.51
CA ALA A 512 -26.20 -6.58 6.55
C ALA A 512 -26.66 -8.04 6.39
N LYS A 513 -27.71 -8.46 7.12
CA LYS A 513 -28.26 -9.82 7.03
C LYS A 513 -28.78 -10.15 5.63
N LEU A 514 -29.49 -9.22 4.99
CA LEU A 514 -30.00 -9.41 3.62
C LEU A 514 -28.86 -9.59 2.61
N VAL A 515 -27.82 -8.75 2.71
CA VAL A 515 -26.64 -8.83 1.85
C VAL A 515 -25.89 -10.15 2.06
N LEU A 516 -25.68 -10.55 3.32
CA LEU A 516 -25.01 -11.81 3.66
C LEU A 516 -25.80 -13.03 3.19
N ALA A 517 -27.12 -13.04 3.32
CA ALA A 517 -27.98 -14.12 2.81
C ALA A 517 -27.85 -14.28 1.29
N THR A 518 -27.68 -13.18 0.54
CA THR A 518 -27.43 -13.25 -0.90
C THR A 518 -26.01 -13.73 -1.23
N ILE A 519 -24.99 -13.24 -0.53
CA ILE A 519 -23.60 -13.66 -0.71
C ILE A 519 -23.39 -15.15 -0.42
N THR A 520 -24.07 -15.67 0.61
CA THR A 520 -23.96 -17.08 1.04
C THR A 520 -24.83 -18.04 0.21
N GLY A 521 -25.70 -17.51 -0.65
CA GLY A 521 -26.59 -18.30 -1.50
C GLY A 521 -27.90 -18.73 -0.83
N GLU A 522 -28.18 -18.31 0.40
CA GLU A 522 -29.48 -18.52 1.07
C GLU A 522 -30.62 -17.79 0.34
N GLN A 523 -30.34 -16.64 -0.27
CA GLN A 523 -31.25 -15.89 -1.15
C GLN A 523 -30.53 -15.47 -2.43
N PRO A 524 -30.46 -16.33 -3.47
CA PRO A 524 -29.64 -16.06 -4.65
C PRO A 524 -30.16 -14.92 -5.52
N ASP A 525 -31.42 -14.52 -5.35
CA ASP A 525 -32.02 -13.46 -6.15
C ASP A 525 -31.61 -12.05 -5.66
N ARG A 526 -30.72 -11.42 -6.44
CA ARG A 526 -30.27 -10.04 -6.24
C ARG A 526 -31.42 -9.03 -6.25
N SER A 527 -32.42 -9.20 -7.11
CA SER A 527 -33.51 -8.24 -7.23
C SER A 527 -34.36 -8.20 -5.95
N ILE A 528 -34.59 -9.37 -5.35
CA ILE A 528 -35.28 -9.51 -4.06
C ILE A 528 -34.46 -8.87 -2.94
N CYS A 529 -33.13 -9.06 -2.93
CA CYS A 529 -32.25 -8.44 -1.95
C CYS A 529 -32.32 -6.91 -2.01
N LEU A 530 -32.16 -6.33 -3.20
CA LEU A 530 -32.22 -4.88 -3.41
C LEU A 530 -33.58 -4.30 -3.00
N MET A 531 -34.69 -4.96 -3.37
CA MET A 531 -36.03 -4.53 -2.98
C MET A 531 -36.22 -4.53 -1.46
N ARG A 532 -35.76 -5.58 -0.75
CA ARG A 532 -35.86 -5.67 0.71
C ARG A 532 -34.96 -4.68 1.43
N VAL A 533 -33.76 -4.43 0.91
CA VAL A 533 -32.87 -3.37 1.42
C VAL A 533 -33.52 -2.01 1.26
N GLY A 534 -34.12 -1.73 0.10
CA GLY A 534 -34.85 -0.49 -0.17
C GLY A 534 -35.99 -0.30 0.84
N GLN A 535 -36.82 -1.31 1.06
CA GLN A 535 -37.91 -1.26 2.05
C GLN A 535 -37.43 -1.04 3.49
N ALA A 536 -36.32 -1.67 3.88
CA ALA A 536 -35.75 -1.50 5.21
C ALA A 536 -35.21 -0.08 5.41
N TYR A 537 -34.52 0.46 4.40
CA TYR A 537 -33.80 1.72 4.48
C TYR A 537 -34.68 2.97 4.20
N ASP A 538 -35.72 2.86 3.37
CA ASP A 538 -36.65 3.96 3.05
C ASP A 538 -37.28 4.59 4.31
N ARG A 539 -37.48 3.77 5.36
CA ARG A 539 -37.93 4.25 6.68
C ARG A 539 -36.99 5.27 7.34
N ILE A 540 -35.69 5.19 7.08
CA ILE A 540 -34.68 6.15 7.55
C ILE A 540 -34.72 7.41 6.70
N GLY A 541 -34.78 7.26 5.37
CA GLY A 541 -34.84 8.38 4.42
C GLY A 541 -36.03 9.31 4.69
N ARG A 542 -37.21 8.74 4.95
CA ARG A 542 -38.42 9.52 5.30
C ARG A 542 -38.33 10.23 6.66
N LYS A 543 -37.68 9.62 7.65
CA LYS A 543 -37.46 10.26 8.97
C LYS A 543 -36.46 11.41 8.88
N ALA A 544 -35.37 11.24 8.12
CA ALA A 544 -34.35 12.27 7.94
C ALA A 544 -34.92 13.50 7.20
N ALA A 545 -35.75 13.29 6.18
CA ALA A 545 -36.44 14.36 5.43
C ALA A 545 -37.53 15.07 6.24
N ALA A 546 -38.09 14.46 7.29
CA ALA A 546 -39.07 15.09 8.17
C ALA A 546 -38.43 15.95 9.29
N THR A 547 -37.11 15.83 9.49
CA THR A 547 -36.34 16.57 10.50
C THR A 547 -35.40 17.63 9.91
N ALA A 548 -35.29 17.68 8.58
CA ALA A 548 -34.59 18.72 7.82
C ALA A 548 -35.61 19.75 7.32
#